data_AF-A0A9D8WVH6-F1
#
_entry.id   AF-A0A9D8WVH6-F1
#
_cell.length_a   1.000
_cell.length_b   1.000
_cell.length_c   1.000
_cell.angle_alpha   90.00
_cell.angle_beta   90.00
_cell.angle_gamma   90.00
#
_symmetry.space_group_name_H-M   'P 1'
#
loop_
_entity.id
_entity.type
_entity.pdbx_description
1 polymer ?
#
loop_
_entity_poly.entity_id
_entity_poly.type
_entity_poly.pdbx_seq_one_letter_code
_entity_poly.pdbx_strand_id
1 'polypeptide(L)'
;LQDEVNKKLIRLAEIEKENKSAAEQIGAITDYLRENKPQDASFYSEKIKQAEQINSIMDLRDNRALEEKTLRAAQSKADDLTAQMQALQERKRAAIESAHLPVSGLEFGDGELLLNGVPLEQLSAAEQLKLSMDIAMAENPKLRVILLKDASLLDPQSTDYVRRRAEQEGYQVWEERVSAEGSVGFVIEDGELKQEEK
;
A
#
# COMPACT_ATOMS: atom_id res chain seq x y z
N LEU A 1 -11.71 -50.26 -74.61
CA LEU A 1 -11.98 -49.14 -75.53
C LEU A 1 -13.46 -48.78 -75.63
N GLN A 2 -14.36 -49.71 -75.99
CA GLN A 2 -15.76 -49.38 -76.28
C GLN A 2 -16.57 -48.87 -75.06
N ASP A 3 -16.32 -49.41 -73.86
CA ASP A 3 -16.95 -48.95 -72.61
C ASP A 3 -16.47 -47.55 -72.17
N GLU A 4 -15.21 -47.23 -72.43
CA GLU A 4 -14.62 -45.92 -72.12
C GLU A 4 -15.10 -44.83 -73.08
N VAL A 5 -15.30 -45.19 -74.36
CA VAL A 5 -15.94 -44.33 -75.36
C VAL A 5 -17.40 -44.06 -74.97
N ASN A 6 -18.15 -45.06 -74.52
CA ASN A 6 -19.53 -44.87 -74.06
C ASN A 6 -19.64 -43.98 -72.82
N LYS A 7 -18.75 -44.14 -71.82
CA LYS A 7 -18.71 -43.26 -70.64
C LYS A 7 -18.40 -41.81 -71.02
N LYS A 8 -17.47 -41.58 -71.96
CA LYS A 8 -17.17 -40.23 -72.47
C LYS A 8 -18.34 -39.63 -73.24
N LEU A 9 -19.08 -40.43 -74.02
CA LEU A 9 -20.27 -39.96 -74.75
C LEU A 9 -21.41 -39.56 -73.81
N ILE A 10 -21.65 -40.32 -72.73
CA ILE A 10 -22.66 -39.96 -71.71
C ILE A 10 -22.29 -38.65 -71.02
N ARG A 11 -21.03 -38.51 -70.61
CA ARG A 11 -20.54 -37.28 -69.96
C ARG A 11 -20.58 -36.08 -70.91
N LEU A 12 -20.32 -36.28 -72.20
CA LEU A 12 -20.44 -35.22 -73.19
C LEU A 12 -21.89 -34.74 -73.33
N ALA A 13 -22.86 -35.67 -73.36
CA ALA A 13 -24.28 -35.32 -73.41
C ALA A 13 -24.77 -34.60 -72.14
N GLU A 14 -24.24 -34.96 -70.96
CA GLU A 14 -24.53 -34.24 -69.71
C GLU A 14 -23.99 -32.82 -69.74
N ILE A 15 -22.73 -32.63 -70.14
CA ILE A 15 -22.10 -31.30 -70.27
C ILE A 15 -22.83 -30.44 -71.31
N GLU A 16 -23.26 -31.01 -72.43
CA GLU A 16 -24.06 -30.29 -73.44
C GLU A 16 -25.41 -29.84 -72.88
N LYS A 17 -26.07 -30.67 -72.08
CA LYS A 17 -27.32 -30.33 -71.41
C LYS A 17 -27.12 -29.25 -70.35
N GLU A 18 -26.06 -29.33 -69.56
CA GLU A 18 -25.70 -28.30 -68.58
C GLU A 18 -25.37 -26.97 -69.24
N ASN A 19 -24.58 -26.98 -70.32
CA ASN A 19 -24.26 -25.78 -71.10
C ASN A 19 -25.50 -25.15 -71.72
N LYS A 20 -26.45 -25.96 -72.22
CA LYS A 20 -27.71 -25.45 -72.75
C LYS A 20 -28.56 -24.78 -71.65
N SER A 21 -28.67 -25.42 -70.49
CA SER A 21 -29.37 -24.84 -69.33
C SER A 21 -28.71 -23.56 -68.84
N ALA A 22 -27.37 -23.53 -68.76
CA ALA A 22 -26.63 -22.33 -68.39
C ALA A 22 -26.81 -21.21 -69.42
N ALA A 23 -26.82 -21.52 -70.72
CA ALA A 23 -27.06 -20.55 -71.78
C ALA A 23 -28.48 -19.96 -71.71
N GLU A 24 -29.50 -20.79 -71.43
CA GLU A 24 -30.88 -20.34 -71.21
C GLU A 24 -30.99 -19.44 -69.97
N GLN A 25 -30.34 -19.78 -68.86
CA GLN A 25 -30.29 -18.95 -67.65
C GLN A 25 -29.58 -17.62 -67.88
N ILE A 26 -28.43 -17.63 -68.57
CA ILE A 26 -27.70 -16.42 -68.95
C ILE A 26 -28.57 -15.54 -69.84
N GLY A 27 -29.30 -16.13 -70.79
CA GLY A 27 -30.25 -15.41 -71.64
C GLY A 27 -31.34 -14.71 -70.82
N ALA A 28 -32.00 -15.45 -69.93
CA ALA A 28 -33.05 -14.91 -69.06
C ALA A 28 -32.53 -13.79 -68.14
N ILE A 29 -31.34 -13.96 -67.55
CA ILE A 29 -30.69 -12.93 -66.73
C ILE A 29 -30.34 -11.69 -67.57
N THR A 30 -29.85 -11.90 -68.79
CA THR A 30 -29.48 -10.81 -69.70
C THR A 30 -30.70 -9.99 -70.12
N ASP A 31 -31.81 -10.66 -70.46
CA ASP A 31 -33.06 -9.98 -70.81
C ASP A 31 -33.65 -9.24 -69.60
N TYR A 32 -33.62 -9.85 -68.41
CA TYR A 32 -34.02 -9.19 -67.17
C TYR A 32 -33.20 -7.93 -66.88
N LEU A 33 -31.87 -7.99 -67.04
CA LEU A 33 -30.97 -6.84 -66.84
C LEU A 33 -31.13 -5.76 -67.92
N ARG A 34 -31.52 -6.15 -69.14
CA ARG A 34 -31.81 -5.21 -70.24
C ARG A 34 -33.06 -4.39 -69.93
N GLU A 35 -34.09 -5.04 -69.39
CA GLU A 35 -35.36 -4.43 -69.00
C GLU A 35 -35.25 -3.67 -67.67
N ASN A 36 -34.43 -4.16 -66.72
CA ASN A 36 -34.26 -3.60 -65.39
C ASN A 36 -32.84 -3.09 -65.20
N LYS A 37 -32.55 -1.90 -65.74
CA LYS A 37 -31.26 -1.25 -65.55
C LYS A 37 -31.00 -1.01 -64.05
N PRO A 38 -29.80 -1.32 -63.53
CA PRO A 38 -29.43 -0.97 -62.17
C PRO A 38 -29.65 0.52 -61.94
N GLN A 39 -30.38 0.85 -60.87
CA GLN A 39 -30.56 2.25 -60.48
C GLN A 39 -29.27 2.78 -59.88
N ASP A 40 -28.95 4.04 -60.17
CA ASP A 40 -27.80 4.69 -59.57
C ASP A 40 -28.05 4.90 -58.06
N ALA A 41 -27.31 4.17 -57.25
CA ALA A 41 -27.35 4.25 -55.79
C ALA A 41 -26.21 5.12 -55.20
N SER A 42 -25.43 5.81 -56.05
CA SER A 42 -24.29 6.63 -55.64
C SER A 42 -24.67 7.65 -54.56
N PHE A 43 -25.79 8.35 -54.74
CA PHE A 43 -26.34 9.31 -53.77
C PHE A 43 -26.54 8.70 -52.37
N TYR A 44 -27.13 7.50 -52.30
CA TYR A 44 -27.37 6.83 -51.01
C TYR A 44 -26.07 6.31 -50.40
N SER A 45 -25.14 5.80 -51.21
CA SER A 45 -23.82 5.37 -50.73
C SER A 45 -23.04 6.55 -50.14
N GLU A 46 -23.10 7.72 -50.77
CA GLU A 46 -22.44 8.92 -50.27
C GLU A 46 -23.08 9.45 -48.98
N LYS A 47 -24.42 9.46 -48.90
CA LYS A 47 -25.17 9.76 -47.66
C LYS A 47 -24.78 8.82 -46.50
N ILE A 48 -24.68 7.53 -46.76
CA ILE A 48 -24.29 6.53 -45.75
C ILE A 48 -22.86 6.80 -45.27
N LYS A 49 -21.91 7.03 -46.18
CA LYS A 49 -20.53 7.37 -45.80
C LYS A 49 -20.44 8.63 -44.96
N GLN A 50 -21.22 9.68 -45.30
CA GLN A 50 -21.28 10.90 -44.50
C GLN A 50 -21.86 10.63 -43.10
N ALA A 51 -22.92 9.83 -43.00
CA ALA A 51 -23.50 9.45 -41.71
C ALA A 51 -22.53 8.65 -40.84
N GLU A 52 -21.78 7.70 -41.43
CA GLU A 52 -20.75 6.93 -40.75
C GLU A 52 -19.62 7.83 -40.22
N GLN A 53 -19.18 8.82 -41.02
CA GLN A 53 -18.19 9.82 -40.58
C GLN A 53 -18.70 10.65 -39.40
N ILE A 54 -19.95 11.11 -39.46
CA ILE A 54 -20.56 11.87 -38.36
C ILE A 54 -20.67 11.00 -37.10
N ASN A 55 -21.12 9.76 -37.23
CA ASN A 55 -21.23 8.84 -36.09
C ASN A 55 -19.86 8.58 -35.45
N SER A 56 -18.81 8.37 -36.26
CA SER A 56 -17.45 8.19 -35.75
C SER A 56 -16.95 9.41 -34.97
N ILE A 57 -17.27 10.63 -35.41
CA ILE A 57 -16.92 11.86 -34.69
C ILE A 57 -17.70 11.96 -33.37
N MET A 58 -18.99 11.59 -33.39
CA MET A 58 -19.84 11.59 -32.20
C MET A 58 -19.33 10.58 -31.16
N ASP A 59 -18.95 9.37 -31.58
CA ASP A 59 -18.37 8.35 -30.72
C ASP A 59 -17.07 8.84 -30.06
N LEU A 60 -16.19 9.49 -30.83
CA LEU A 60 -14.96 10.08 -30.29
C LEU A 60 -15.25 11.19 -29.26
N ARG A 61 -16.25 12.03 -29.52
CA ARG A 61 -16.65 13.10 -28.60
C ARG A 61 -17.22 12.52 -27.30
N ASP A 62 -18.09 11.52 -27.40
CA ASP A 62 -18.74 10.92 -26.25
C ASP A 62 -17.73 10.12 -25.40
N ASN A 63 -16.80 9.39 -26.04
CA ASN A 63 -15.67 8.77 -25.37
C ASN A 63 -14.78 9.80 -24.65
N ARG A 64 -14.44 10.91 -25.31
CA ARG A 64 -13.67 11.99 -24.68
C ARG A 64 -14.40 12.58 -23.48
N ALA A 65 -15.71 12.81 -23.58
CA ALA A 65 -16.51 13.34 -22.48
C ALA A 65 -16.54 12.36 -21.28
N LEU A 66 -16.58 11.05 -21.55
CA LEU A 66 -16.47 10.02 -20.53
C LEU A 66 -15.11 10.06 -19.84
N GLU A 67 -14.02 10.11 -20.61
CA GLU A 67 -12.65 10.17 -20.09
C GLU A 67 -12.36 11.48 -19.31
N GLU A 68 -12.92 12.61 -19.76
CA GLU A 68 -12.81 13.85 -18.99
C GLU A 68 -13.55 13.77 -17.65
N LYS A 69 -14.68 13.05 -17.60
CA LYS A 69 -15.43 12.81 -16.35
C LYS A 69 -14.67 11.88 -15.42
N THR A 70 -14.09 10.78 -15.93
CA THR A 70 -13.27 9.86 -15.12
C THR A 70 -12.04 10.55 -14.57
N LEU A 71 -11.36 11.36 -15.40
CA LEU A 71 -10.20 12.16 -14.99
C LEU A 71 -10.55 13.13 -13.87
N ARG A 72 -11.64 13.90 -14.01
CA ARG A 72 -12.08 14.84 -12.97
C ARG A 72 -12.42 14.14 -11.65
N ALA A 73 -13.08 12.98 -11.72
CA ALA A 73 -13.39 12.20 -10.53
C ALA A 73 -12.12 11.67 -9.84
N ALA A 74 -11.14 11.19 -10.63
CA ALA A 74 -9.85 10.73 -10.11
C ALA A 74 -9.04 11.87 -9.48
N GLN A 75 -9.01 13.04 -10.12
CA GLN A 75 -8.36 14.26 -9.58
C GLN A 75 -8.99 14.69 -8.27
N SER A 76 -10.32 14.81 -8.22
CA SER A 76 -11.03 15.17 -6.99
C SER A 76 -10.76 14.19 -5.85
N LYS A 77 -10.66 12.88 -6.14
CA LYS A 77 -10.31 11.87 -5.15
C LYS A 77 -8.85 12.00 -4.69
N ALA A 78 -7.93 12.31 -5.59
CA ALA A 78 -6.52 12.52 -5.24
C ALA A 78 -6.34 13.76 -4.35
N ASP A 79 -7.04 14.85 -4.66
CA ASP A 79 -7.03 16.09 -3.88
C ASP A 79 -7.59 15.85 -2.47
N ASP A 80 -8.71 15.14 -2.37
CA ASP A 80 -9.31 14.77 -1.07
C ASP A 80 -8.37 13.89 -0.22
N LEU A 81 -7.77 12.87 -0.82
CA LEU A 81 -6.80 12.02 -0.11
C LEU A 81 -5.57 12.81 0.34
N THR A 82 -5.11 13.76 -0.46
CA THR A 82 -3.98 14.62 -0.11
C THR A 82 -4.34 15.55 1.05
N ALA A 83 -5.54 16.13 1.04
CA ALA A 83 -6.04 16.94 2.15
C ALA A 83 -6.16 16.11 3.44
N GLN A 84 -6.66 14.87 3.36
CA GLN A 84 -6.72 13.96 4.51
C GLN A 84 -5.32 13.62 5.05
N MET A 85 -4.35 13.36 4.18
CA MET A 85 -2.96 13.11 4.59
C MET A 85 -2.36 14.31 5.31
N GLN A 86 -2.55 15.53 4.79
CA GLN A 86 -2.08 16.75 5.43
C GLN A 86 -2.73 16.95 6.80
N ALA A 87 -4.04 16.73 6.90
CA ALA A 87 -4.75 16.81 8.18
C ALA A 87 -4.24 15.78 9.20
N LEU A 88 -3.89 14.56 8.77
CA LEU A 88 -3.30 13.55 9.64
C LEU A 88 -1.89 13.93 10.10
N GLN A 89 -1.06 14.48 9.20
CA GLN A 89 0.27 14.97 9.56
C GLN A 89 0.20 16.09 10.60
N GLU A 90 -0.71 17.04 10.42
CA GLU A 90 -0.92 18.13 11.37
C GLU A 90 -1.43 17.61 12.72
N ARG A 91 -2.40 16.69 12.71
CA ARG A 91 -2.87 16.04 13.95
C ARG A 91 -1.76 15.30 14.68
N LYS A 92 -0.89 14.58 13.95
CA LYS A 92 0.28 13.90 14.54
C LYS A 92 1.22 14.91 15.17
N ARG A 93 1.54 15.99 14.45
CA ARG A 93 2.42 17.06 14.94
C ARG A 93 1.85 17.73 16.19
N ALA A 94 0.58 18.13 16.15
CA ALA A 94 -0.09 18.75 17.29
C ALA A 94 -0.16 17.79 18.50
N ALA A 95 -0.40 16.49 18.28
CA ALA A 95 -0.37 15.50 19.35
C ALA A 95 1.01 15.37 20.00
N ILE A 96 2.08 15.42 19.20
CA ILE A 96 3.46 15.41 19.67
C ILE A 96 3.79 16.71 20.45
N GLU A 97 3.45 17.88 19.89
CA GLU A 97 3.73 19.18 20.52
C GLU A 97 2.95 19.40 21.82
N SER A 98 1.74 18.83 21.93
CA SER A 98 0.90 18.91 23.15
C SER A 98 1.14 17.79 24.16
N ALA A 99 1.93 16.78 23.80
CA ALA A 99 2.25 15.67 24.70
C ALA A 99 3.07 16.19 25.88
N HIS A 100 2.57 15.97 27.09
CA HIS A 100 3.32 16.22 28.30
C HIS A 100 4.23 15.01 28.52
N LEU A 101 5.49 15.14 28.11
CA LEU A 101 6.47 14.08 28.32
C LEU A 101 6.85 13.99 29.81
N PRO A 102 6.94 12.77 30.37
CA PRO A 102 7.09 12.56 31.81
C PRO A 102 8.43 13.02 32.38
N VAL A 103 9.45 13.18 31.54
CA VAL A 103 10.82 13.50 31.94
C VAL A 103 11.31 14.74 31.21
N SER A 104 11.95 15.65 31.95
CA SER A 104 12.54 16.86 31.38
C SER A 104 13.66 16.52 30.40
N GLY A 105 13.71 17.22 29.27
CA GLY A 105 14.68 16.98 28.21
C GLY A 105 14.31 15.83 27.28
N LEU A 106 13.24 15.09 27.54
CA LEU A 106 12.69 14.15 26.57
C LEU A 106 11.94 14.95 25.50
N GLU A 107 12.22 14.69 24.23
CA GLU A 107 11.62 15.38 23.10
C GLU A 107 11.46 14.45 21.89
N PHE A 108 10.57 14.81 20.96
CA PHE A 108 10.45 14.13 19.68
C PHE A 108 11.25 14.88 18.62
N GLY A 109 12.15 14.20 17.91
CA GLY A 109 12.91 14.74 16.79
C GLY A 109 13.05 13.71 15.67
N ASP A 110 12.92 14.13 14.41
CA ASP A 110 13.08 13.28 13.21
C ASP A 110 12.35 11.91 13.22
N GLY A 111 11.26 11.79 13.99
CA GLY A 111 10.48 10.55 14.12
C GLY A 111 10.96 9.59 15.20
N GLU A 112 11.97 9.98 15.98
CA GLU A 112 12.52 9.27 17.13
C GLU A 112 12.35 10.08 18.44
N LEU A 113 12.62 9.43 19.57
CA LEU A 113 12.70 10.08 20.87
C LEU A 113 14.16 10.47 21.14
N LEU A 114 14.35 11.69 21.61
CA LEU A 114 15.63 12.24 22.00
C LEU A 114 15.59 12.58 23.50
N LEU A 115 16.71 12.37 24.19
CA LEU A 115 16.96 12.89 25.53
C LEU A 115 18.05 13.95 25.42
N ASN A 116 17.71 15.21 25.67
CA ASN A 116 18.61 16.37 25.55
C ASN A 116 19.30 16.43 24.18
N GLY A 117 18.56 16.20 23.10
CA GLY A 117 19.09 16.17 21.73
C GLY A 117 19.82 14.88 21.32
N VAL A 118 19.89 13.87 22.19
CA VAL A 118 20.56 12.57 21.89
C VAL A 118 19.51 11.48 21.68
N PRO A 119 19.54 10.73 20.56
CA PRO A 119 18.63 9.61 20.35
C PRO A 119 18.73 8.56 21.45
N LEU A 120 17.59 8.02 21.89
CA LEU A 120 17.55 7.04 22.99
C LEU A 120 18.43 5.80 22.70
N GLU A 121 18.50 5.38 21.44
CA GLU A 121 19.33 4.24 21.01
C GLU A 121 20.84 4.49 21.17
N GLN A 122 21.25 5.77 21.22
CA GLN A 122 22.66 6.17 21.39
C GLN A 122 23.04 6.40 22.85
N LEU A 123 22.07 6.41 23.76
CA LEU A 123 22.34 6.50 25.20
C LEU A 123 23.08 5.25 25.68
N SER A 124 24.00 5.45 26.62
CA SER A 124 24.63 4.33 27.33
C SER A 124 23.59 3.54 28.13
N ALA A 125 23.87 2.27 28.42
CA ALA A 125 22.95 1.44 29.20
C ALA A 125 22.64 2.04 30.59
N ALA A 126 23.62 2.72 31.22
CA ALA A 126 23.42 3.45 32.47
C ALA A 126 22.47 4.65 32.31
N GLU A 127 22.58 5.41 31.21
CA GLU A 127 21.66 6.53 30.91
C GLU A 127 20.25 6.03 30.59
N GLN A 128 20.12 4.94 29.83
CA GLN A 128 18.83 4.31 29.56
C GLN A 128 18.17 3.82 30.87
N LEU A 129 18.94 3.26 31.80
CA LEU A 129 18.43 2.81 33.09
C LEU A 129 17.94 3.99 33.95
N LYS A 130 18.72 5.08 34.02
CA LYS A 130 18.32 6.33 34.71
C LYS A 130 17.06 6.94 34.10
N LEU A 131 16.98 7.03 32.77
CA LEU A 131 15.79 7.53 32.08
C LEU A 131 14.56 6.64 32.36
N SER A 132 14.74 5.32 32.34
CA SER A 132 13.65 4.37 32.61
C SER A 132 13.10 4.52 34.04
N MET A 133 13.99 4.73 35.02
CA MET A 133 13.62 5.04 36.39
C MET A 133 12.83 6.34 36.48
N ASP A 134 13.30 7.40 35.83
CA ASP A 134 12.64 8.71 35.83
C ASP A 134 11.24 8.65 35.19
N ILE A 135 11.09 7.91 34.09
CA ILE A 135 9.79 7.66 33.45
C ILE A 135 8.87 6.89 34.41
N ALA A 136 9.37 5.83 35.06
CA ALA A 136 8.56 5.01 35.97
C ALA A 136 8.06 5.82 37.19
N MET A 137 8.89 6.72 37.72
CA MET A 137 8.49 7.63 38.79
C MET A 137 7.39 8.59 38.35
N ALA A 138 7.57 9.22 37.19
CA ALA A 138 6.63 10.22 36.68
C ALA A 138 5.27 9.61 36.28
N GLU A 139 5.26 8.43 35.66
CA GLU A 139 4.04 7.78 35.18
C GLU A 139 3.23 7.08 36.30
N ASN A 140 3.90 6.57 37.35
CA ASN A 140 3.23 5.86 38.44
C ASN A 140 3.64 6.38 39.83
N PRO A 141 3.15 7.56 40.25
CA PRO A 141 3.51 8.17 41.53
C PRO A 141 2.95 7.49 42.78
N LYS A 142 2.01 6.53 42.60
CA LYS A 142 1.34 5.85 43.71
C LYS A 142 2.17 4.70 44.26
N LEU A 143 2.79 3.91 43.39
CA LEU A 143 3.65 2.80 43.80
C LEU A 143 5.09 3.31 43.91
N ARG A 144 5.52 3.63 45.12
CA ARG A 144 6.83 4.24 45.40
C ARG A 144 7.95 3.22 45.63
N VAL A 145 7.92 2.12 44.87
CA VAL A 145 8.94 1.08 44.91
C VAL A 145 9.38 0.77 43.49
N ILE A 146 10.67 0.83 43.22
CA ILE A 146 11.27 0.53 41.91
C ILE A 146 12.30 -0.58 42.07
N LEU A 147 12.23 -1.58 41.21
CA LEU A 147 13.27 -2.59 41.05
C LEU A 147 14.13 -2.21 39.84
N LEU A 148 15.38 -1.82 40.10
CA LEU A 148 16.39 -1.62 39.08
C LEU A 148 17.13 -2.94 38.84
N LYS A 149 16.86 -3.53 37.67
CA LYS A 149 17.62 -4.68 37.17
C LYS A 149 18.94 -4.22 36.56
N ASP A 150 19.94 -5.08 36.60
CA ASP A 150 21.27 -4.83 36.03
C ASP A 150 21.91 -3.52 36.54
N ALA A 151 21.71 -3.20 37.82
CA ALA A 151 22.30 -2.02 38.44
C ALA A 151 23.85 -2.07 38.47
N SER A 152 24.44 -3.25 38.19
CA SER A 152 25.88 -3.42 37.92
C SER A 152 26.40 -2.57 36.76
N LEU A 153 25.51 -2.09 35.87
CA LEU A 153 25.85 -1.19 34.77
C LEU A 153 26.07 0.26 35.22
N LEU A 154 25.65 0.60 36.45
CA LEU A 154 25.81 1.94 37.01
C LEU A 154 27.21 2.12 37.59
N ASP A 155 27.89 3.16 37.15
CA ASP A 155 29.09 3.65 37.81
C ASP A 155 28.75 4.36 39.14
N PRO A 156 29.72 4.62 40.03
CA PRO A 156 29.46 5.25 41.31
C PRO A 156 28.72 6.60 41.22
N GLN A 157 28.91 7.36 40.15
CA GLN A 157 28.23 8.63 39.93
C GLN A 157 26.75 8.42 39.58
N SER A 158 26.45 7.43 38.75
CA SER A 158 25.10 7.08 38.34
C SER A 158 24.33 6.39 39.46
N THR A 159 24.97 5.57 40.30
CA THR A 159 24.37 5.04 41.54
C THR A 159 24.01 6.17 42.50
N ASP A 160 24.87 7.18 42.64
CA ASP A 160 24.58 8.33 43.49
C ASP A 160 23.44 9.20 42.93
N TYR A 161 23.34 9.33 41.60
CA TYR A 161 22.17 9.94 40.95
C TYR A 161 20.88 9.20 41.32
N VAL A 162 20.85 7.87 41.16
CA VAL A 162 19.70 7.02 41.51
C VAL A 162 19.31 7.22 42.97
N ARG A 163 20.27 7.18 43.90
CA ARG A 163 20.01 7.41 45.33
C ARG A 163 19.37 8.77 45.57
N ARG A 164 19.98 9.85 45.10
CA ARG A 164 19.47 11.22 45.33
C ARG A 164 18.08 11.40 44.72
N ARG A 165 17.87 10.88 43.51
CA ARG A 165 16.60 10.95 42.81
C ARG A 165 15.49 10.23 43.61
N ALA A 166 15.78 9.02 44.08
CA ALA A 166 14.85 8.27 44.91
C ALA A 166 14.54 8.97 46.24
N GLU A 167 15.55 9.53 46.92
CA GLU A 167 15.35 10.29 48.16
C GLU A 167 14.50 11.55 47.94
N GLN A 168 14.76 12.29 46.86
CA GLN A 168 14.04 13.52 46.52
C GLN A 168 12.55 13.26 46.26
N GLU A 169 12.24 12.20 45.50
CA GLU A 169 10.86 11.85 45.13
C GLU A 169 10.17 10.93 46.17
N GLY A 170 10.92 10.46 47.17
CA GLY A 170 10.42 9.59 48.24
C GLY A 170 10.11 8.16 47.79
N TYR A 171 10.98 7.58 46.96
CA TYR A 171 10.91 6.21 46.46
C TYR A 171 11.87 5.27 47.18
N GLN A 172 11.45 4.02 47.34
CA GLN A 172 12.36 2.93 47.65
C GLN A 172 12.86 2.29 46.36
N VAL A 173 14.18 2.14 46.23
CA VAL A 173 14.80 1.47 45.07
C VAL A 173 15.48 0.19 45.53
N TRP A 174 15.17 -0.91 44.86
CA TRP A 174 15.85 -2.20 45.01
C TRP A 174 16.76 -2.39 43.81
N GLU A 175 18.04 -2.64 44.07
CA GLU A 175 19.05 -2.78 43.02
C GLU A 175 19.50 -4.23 42.92
N GLU A 176 19.34 -4.83 41.74
CA GLU A 176 19.95 -6.10 41.40
C GLU A 176 21.38 -5.84 40.92
N ARG A 177 22.37 -6.36 41.66
CA ARG A 177 23.79 -6.19 41.32
C ARG A 177 24.60 -7.44 41.62
N VAL A 178 25.65 -7.63 40.85
CA VAL A 178 26.67 -8.64 41.10
C VAL A 178 27.75 -8.02 42.00
N SER A 179 28.03 -8.65 43.13
CA SER A 179 29.09 -8.21 44.05
C SER A 179 29.87 -9.40 44.57
N ALA A 180 31.20 -9.28 44.61
CA ALA A 180 32.07 -10.27 45.23
C ALA A 180 32.03 -10.19 46.77
N GLU A 181 31.62 -9.06 47.33
CA GLU A 181 31.71 -8.77 48.77
C GLU A 181 30.44 -9.14 49.53
N GLY A 182 29.30 -9.29 48.85
CA GLY A 182 28.02 -9.73 49.44
C GLY A 182 27.49 -8.86 50.60
N SER A 183 27.97 -7.61 50.72
CA SER A 183 27.93 -6.87 51.99
C SER A 183 26.62 -6.13 52.30
N VAL A 184 25.64 -6.11 51.40
CA VAL A 184 24.37 -5.39 51.60
C VAL A 184 23.21 -6.05 50.85
N GLY A 185 22.12 -6.36 51.56
CA GLY A 185 20.85 -6.80 51.01
C GLY A 185 20.64 -8.32 51.07
N PHE A 186 19.81 -8.83 50.16
CA PHE A 186 19.63 -10.27 49.99
C PHE A 186 20.69 -10.81 49.03
N VAL A 187 21.48 -11.79 49.47
CA VAL A 187 22.50 -12.44 48.63
C VAL A 187 21.95 -13.76 48.12
N ILE A 188 21.98 -13.94 46.81
CA ILE A 188 21.57 -15.19 46.15
C ILE A 188 22.81 -15.87 45.59
N GLU A 189 23.06 -17.12 45.98
CA GLU A 189 24.18 -17.94 45.55
C GLU A 189 23.64 -19.33 45.16
N ASP A 190 24.05 -19.87 44.01
CA ASP A 190 23.56 -21.15 43.46
C ASP A 190 22.02 -21.29 43.38
N GLY A 191 21.31 -20.18 43.22
CA GLY A 191 19.84 -20.14 43.11
C GLY A 191 19.09 -20.14 44.44
N GLU A 192 19.81 -20.08 45.57
CA GLU A 192 19.24 -20.04 46.92
C GLU A 192 19.60 -18.75 47.67
N LEU A 193 18.75 -18.35 48.61
CA LEU A 193 19.04 -17.22 49.50
C LEU A 193 20.12 -17.64 50.49
N LYS A 194 21.28 -16.97 50.43
CA LYS A 194 22.37 -17.16 51.38
C LYS A 194 21.95 -16.63 52.75
N GLN A 195 21.77 -17.54 53.72
CA GLN A 195 21.49 -17.16 55.11
C GLN A 195 22.78 -16.64 55.76
N GLU A 196 22.71 -15.53 56.50
CA GLU A 196 23.83 -15.11 57.35
C GLU A 196 24.09 -16.21 58.40
N GLU A 197 25.32 -16.72 58.46
CA GLU A 197 25.76 -17.51 59.62
C GLU A 197 25.67 -16.61 60.86
N LYS A 198 24.77 -16.95 61.79
CA LYS A 198 24.56 -16.21 63.04
C LYS A 198 25.79 -16.18 63.93
#